data_AF-A0A9R1GHY2-F1
#
_entry.id   AF-A0A9R1GHY2-F1
#
_cell.length_a   1.000
_cell.length_b   1.000
_cell.length_c   1.000
_cell.angle_alpha   90.00
_cell.angle_beta   90.00
_cell.angle_gamma   90.00
#
_symmetry.space_group_name_H-M   'P 1'
#
loop_
_entity.id
_entity.type
_entity.pdbx_description
1 polymer ?
#
loop_
_entity_poly.entity_id
_entity_poly.type
_entity_poly.pdbx_seq_one_letter_code
_entity_poly.pdbx_strand_id
1 'polypeptide(L)'
;MLRLDPGEYDEETMGGAVKEEDDSDEEGEEDDFLVAGDEPRPPEQQGRRRGRGREEKERTKARERRRRAVTGRILAGLRRHGGFGLRSRADVNEVVAALARHAGWVVLPDGTTFPSSSHPQLGVVSVKGEVAEADELVAQLRVLKAAGVDGVMVDCWWGNVEAHRPQEYNWAGYKRLFHIIRDLKLKLQVVMSFHECGGNVGDDVSIPLPEWVIEIGKSNPDIYFTDREGRRNTECLSWGIDKERVLQGRTAVEVYFDFMRSFRVEFDEYFEDGIISEIEVGLGA
;
A
#
# COMPACT_ATOMS: atom_id res chain seq x y z
N MET A 1 61.85 -19.53 -5.92
CA MET A 1 62.47 -19.74 -4.60
C MET A 1 62.65 -18.37 -3.97
N LEU A 2 61.86 -18.05 -2.95
CA LEU A 2 62.17 -17.11 -1.86
C LEU A 2 60.99 -17.14 -0.87
N ARG A 3 61.24 -17.76 0.28
CA ARG A 3 60.54 -17.54 1.55
C ARG A 3 60.89 -16.14 2.08
N LEU A 4 60.05 -15.58 2.96
CA LEU A 4 60.39 -15.14 4.31
C LEU A 4 59.12 -14.67 5.05
N ASP A 5 58.62 -15.55 5.93
CA ASP A 5 58.33 -15.41 7.39
C ASP A 5 57.64 -14.18 8.04
N PRO A 6 57.10 -14.36 9.28
CA PRO A 6 55.90 -13.71 9.83
C PRO A 6 56.19 -12.68 10.95
N GLY A 7 55.18 -11.89 11.29
CA GLY A 7 55.12 -10.98 12.45
C GLY A 7 54.07 -9.90 12.19
N GLU A 8 53.29 -9.39 13.12
CA GLU A 8 53.20 -9.50 14.58
C GLU A 8 51.75 -9.15 14.96
N TYR A 9 51.33 -9.64 16.11
CA TYR A 9 50.12 -9.22 16.81
C TYR A 9 50.34 -7.81 17.38
N ASP A 10 49.31 -6.95 17.29
CA ASP A 10 49.12 -5.86 18.24
C ASP A 10 47.66 -5.89 18.72
N GLU A 11 47.52 -6.12 20.03
CA GLU A 11 46.31 -6.03 20.83
C GLU A 11 46.43 -4.79 21.74
N GLU A 12 45.30 -4.22 22.13
CA GLU A 12 45.10 -3.04 23.03
C GLU A 12 45.27 -1.66 22.36
N THR A 13 44.41 -0.65 22.56
CA THR A 13 43.77 -0.26 23.83
C THR A 13 42.46 0.52 23.60
N MET A 14 41.43 0.13 24.35
CA MET A 14 40.35 0.92 24.99
C MET A 14 39.58 2.04 24.25
N GLY A 15 38.26 1.86 24.24
CA GLY A 15 37.36 2.67 25.07
C GLY A 15 36.82 3.97 24.46
N GLY A 16 35.55 3.96 24.07
CA GLY A 16 34.84 5.19 23.70
C GLY A 16 33.37 5.00 23.37
N ALA A 17 32.53 5.04 24.42
CA ALA A 17 31.11 5.39 24.46
C ALA A 17 30.21 5.01 23.26
N VAL A 18 29.36 4.00 23.49
CA VAL A 18 28.05 3.92 22.81
C VAL A 18 27.23 5.10 23.34
N LYS A 19 26.98 6.11 22.49
CA LYS A 19 25.98 7.13 22.76
C LYS A 19 24.61 6.44 22.69
N GLU A 20 23.99 6.23 23.84
CA GLU A 20 22.54 6.08 23.91
C GLU A 20 21.96 7.42 23.46
N GLU A 21 21.17 7.41 22.38
CA GLU A 21 20.37 8.57 21.99
C GLU A 21 19.19 8.65 22.97
N ASP A 22 19.25 9.65 23.85
CA ASP A 22 18.15 10.07 24.70
C ASP A 22 16.97 10.53 23.82
N ASP A 23 15.90 9.72 23.79
CA ASP A 23 14.57 10.17 23.37
C ASP A 23 14.03 11.08 24.47
N SER A 24 14.27 12.39 24.37
CA SER A 24 13.61 13.39 25.21
C SER A 24 12.13 13.51 24.81
N ASP A 25 11.26 13.09 25.72
CA ASP A 25 9.80 13.25 25.65
C ASP A 25 9.41 14.74 25.55
N GLU A 26 8.92 15.19 24.38
CA GLU A 26 8.13 16.43 24.29
C GLU A 26 6.70 16.13 24.81
N GLU A 27 6.44 16.52 26.05
CA GLU A 27 5.08 16.59 26.61
C GLU A 27 4.31 17.71 25.88
N GLY A 28 3.42 17.32 24.97
CA GLY A 28 2.45 18.24 24.37
C GLY A 28 1.42 18.69 25.39
N GLU A 29 1.33 20.01 25.60
CA GLU A 29 0.29 20.68 26.39
C GLU A 29 -1.11 20.32 25.86
N GLU A 30 -1.95 19.70 26.70
CA GLU A 30 -3.36 19.49 26.39
C GLU A 30 -4.10 20.83 26.57
N ASP A 31 -4.54 21.44 25.47
CA ASP A 31 -5.41 22.62 25.47
C ASP A 31 -6.75 22.29 26.17
N ASP A 32 -6.93 22.87 27.36
CA ASP A 32 -8.11 22.71 28.20
C ASP A 32 -9.24 23.62 27.70
N PHE A 33 -10.08 23.11 26.80
CA PHE A 33 -11.28 23.82 26.34
C PHE A 33 -12.38 23.70 27.39
N LEU A 34 -12.52 24.73 28.23
CA LEU A 34 -13.57 24.84 29.25
C LEU A 34 -14.97 24.94 28.61
N VAL A 35 -15.71 23.83 28.60
CA VAL A 35 -17.17 23.84 28.40
C VAL A 35 -17.84 23.76 29.77
N ALA A 36 -18.53 24.83 30.16
CA ALA A 36 -19.34 24.87 31.37
C ALA A 36 -20.61 24.01 31.20
N GLY A 37 -20.78 22.98 32.04
CA GLY A 37 -22.06 22.27 32.18
C GLY A 37 -21.98 20.86 32.79
N ASP A 38 -22.58 20.73 33.97
CA ASP A 38 -23.14 19.55 34.66
C ASP A 38 -22.30 18.46 35.37
N GLU A 39 -22.61 18.39 36.69
CA GLU A 39 -22.52 17.36 37.74
C GLU A 39 -21.25 16.48 37.95
N PRO A 40 -20.83 16.26 39.23
CA PRO A 40 -19.66 15.46 39.54
C PRO A 40 -19.95 13.96 39.39
N ARG A 41 -19.26 13.30 38.46
CA ARG A 41 -19.18 11.84 38.36
C ARG A 41 -18.21 11.27 39.41
N PRO A 42 -18.49 10.07 39.98
CA PRO A 42 -17.74 9.53 41.11
C PRO A 42 -16.28 9.15 40.76
N PRO A 43 -15.34 9.15 41.73
CA PRO A 43 -13.89 9.22 41.46
C PRO A 43 -13.22 7.94 40.93
N GLU A 44 -13.96 6.84 40.71
CA GLU A 44 -13.32 5.52 40.55
C GLU A 44 -13.10 5.05 39.10
N GLN A 45 -13.46 5.82 38.08
CA GLN A 45 -13.32 5.39 36.67
C GLN A 45 -12.25 6.10 35.83
N GLN A 46 -11.63 7.18 36.31
CA GLN A 46 -10.62 7.91 35.53
C GLN A 46 -9.23 7.26 35.53
N GLY A 47 -8.84 6.56 36.60
CA GLY A 47 -7.53 5.89 36.69
C GLY A 47 -7.35 4.67 35.78
N ARG A 48 -8.44 3.95 35.47
CA ARG A 48 -8.39 2.70 34.68
C ARG A 48 -8.24 2.91 33.17
N ARG A 49 -8.75 4.02 32.62
CA ARG A 49 -8.65 4.32 31.17
C ARG A 49 -7.28 4.88 30.78
N ARG A 50 -6.69 5.76 31.61
CA ARG A 50 -5.33 6.31 31.38
C ARG A 50 -4.23 5.24 31.47
N GLY A 51 -4.34 4.27 32.39
CA GLY A 51 -3.39 3.15 32.51
C GLY A 51 -3.42 2.19 31.32
N ARG A 52 -4.61 1.88 30.79
CA ARG A 52 -4.79 0.92 29.70
C ARG A 52 -4.15 1.39 28.38
N GLY A 53 -4.25 2.68 28.05
CA GLY A 53 -3.60 3.26 26.87
C GLY A 53 -2.08 3.34 26.98
N ARG A 54 -1.54 3.57 28.19
CA ARG A 54 -0.08 3.56 28.43
C ARG A 54 0.48 2.14 28.36
N GLU A 55 -0.22 1.15 28.93
CA GLU A 55 0.14 -0.27 28.82
C GLU A 55 0.07 -0.78 27.38
N GLU A 56 -0.90 -0.34 26.59
CA GLU A 56 -1.03 -0.68 25.17
C GLU A 56 0.07 -0.03 24.31
N LYS A 57 0.42 1.23 24.60
CA LYS A 57 1.60 1.90 24.01
C LYS A 57 2.89 1.17 24.36
N GLU A 58 3.10 0.76 25.60
CA GLU A 58 4.27 0.00 26.03
C GLU A 58 4.32 -1.40 25.41
N ARG A 59 3.18 -2.08 25.25
CA ARG A 59 3.08 -3.34 24.50
C ARG A 59 3.45 -3.17 23.03
N THR A 60 3.03 -2.06 22.42
CA THR A 60 3.36 -1.72 21.03
C THR A 60 4.84 -1.43 20.88
N LYS A 61 5.43 -0.63 21.78
CA LYS A 61 6.87 -0.36 21.84
C LYS A 61 7.68 -1.64 22.04
N ALA A 62 7.26 -2.51 22.95
CA ALA A 62 7.93 -3.79 23.20
C ALA A 62 7.85 -4.73 21.99
N ARG A 63 6.70 -4.78 21.31
CA ARG A 63 6.51 -5.52 20.06
C ARG A 63 7.44 -4.98 18.96
N GLU A 64 7.57 -3.66 18.85
CA GLU A 64 8.42 -3.01 17.87
C GLU A 64 9.92 -3.26 18.15
N ARG A 65 10.36 -3.14 19.41
CA ARG A 65 11.74 -3.50 19.81
C ARG A 65 12.05 -4.96 19.50
N ARG A 66 11.10 -5.87 19.78
CA ARG A 66 11.25 -7.30 19.46
C ARG A 66 11.30 -7.52 17.95
N ARG A 67 10.48 -6.82 17.16
CA ARG A 67 10.49 -6.87 15.68
C ARG A 67 11.86 -6.43 15.15
N ARG A 68 12.37 -5.27 15.59
CA ARG A 68 13.68 -4.74 15.21
C ARG A 68 14.83 -5.69 15.57
N ALA A 69 14.79 -6.28 16.76
CA ALA A 69 15.80 -7.25 17.20
C ALA A 69 15.80 -8.53 16.34
N VAL A 70 14.61 -9.03 15.95
CA VAL A 70 14.49 -10.20 15.07
C VAL A 70 15.00 -9.87 13.67
N THR A 71 14.56 -8.74 13.08
CA THR A 71 15.04 -8.26 11.79
C THR A 71 16.56 -8.09 11.79
N GLY A 72 17.14 -7.49 12.83
CA GLY A 72 18.59 -7.32 12.97
C GLY A 72 19.36 -8.64 12.95
N ARG A 73 18.85 -9.69 13.62
CA ARG A 73 19.47 -11.02 13.61
C ARG A 73 19.37 -11.70 12.24
N ILE A 74 18.22 -11.56 11.57
CA ILE A 74 18.01 -12.09 10.22
C ILE A 74 19.00 -11.44 9.25
N LEU A 75 19.07 -10.11 9.22
CA LEU A 75 19.98 -9.37 8.35
C LEU A 75 21.45 -9.71 8.64
N ALA A 76 21.82 -9.86 9.92
CA ALA A 76 23.17 -10.31 10.28
C ALA A 76 23.47 -11.74 9.81
N GLY A 77 22.48 -12.64 9.84
CA GLY A 77 22.58 -13.99 9.30
C GLY A 77 22.74 -13.99 7.77
N LEU A 78 21.94 -13.19 7.06
CA LEU A 78 21.98 -13.06 5.60
C LEU A 78 23.31 -12.46 5.13
N ARG A 79 23.86 -11.48 5.84
CA ARG A 79 25.21 -10.95 5.56
C ARG A 79 26.29 -12.01 5.70
N ARG A 80 26.23 -12.84 6.75
CA ARG A 80 27.25 -13.87 7.03
C ARG A 80 27.15 -15.10 6.15
N HIS A 81 25.94 -15.52 5.78
CA HIS A 81 25.69 -16.84 5.19
C HIS A 81 24.93 -16.82 3.88
N GLY A 82 24.40 -15.67 3.44
CA GLY A 82 23.55 -15.58 2.25
C GLY A 82 24.29 -15.47 0.90
N GLY A 83 25.63 -15.43 0.91
CA GLY A 83 26.43 -15.39 -0.34
C GLY A 83 26.31 -14.10 -1.16
N PHE A 84 25.71 -13.04 -0.60
CA PHE A 84 25.34 -11.80 -1.32
C PHE A 84 26.50 -10.85 -1.66
N GLY A 85 27.77 -11.25 -1.52
CA GLY A 85 28.92 -10.38 -1.83
C GLY A 85 28.97 -9.05 -1.06
N LEU A 86 28.29 -8.96 0.08
CA LEU A 86 28.16 -7.74 0.87
C LEU A 86 29.41 -7.45 1.70
N ARG A 87 29.72 -6.17 1.90
CA ARG A 87 30.81 -5.75 2.79
C ARG A 87 30.48 -6.10 4.24
N SER A 88 31.50 -6.30 5.07
CA SER A 88 31.33 -6.63 6.51
C SER A 88 30.53 -5.57 7.29
N ARG A 89 30.46 -4.34 6.79
CA ARG A 89 29.71 -3.21 7.35
C ARG A 89 28.52 -2.76 6.48
N ALA A 90 28.07 -3.58 5.53
CA ALA A 90 26.92 -3.24 4.69
C ALA A 90 25.71 -2.88 5.56
N ASP A 91 25.08 -1.73 5.28
CA ASP A 91 23.92 -1.26 6.04
C ASP A 91 22.65 -2.09 5.73
N VAL A 92 21.50 -1.69 6.29
CA VAL A 92 20.25 -2.42 6.06
C VAL A 92 19.79 -2.32 4.61
N ASN A 93 19.97 -1.15 3.98
CA ASN A 93 19.53 -0.89 2.62
C ASN A 93 20.33 -1.70 1.60
N GLU A 94 21.64 -1.84 1.82
CA GLU A 94 22.49 -2.73 0.99
C GLU A 94 22.03 -4.19 1.05
N VAL A 95 21.63 -4.68 2.22
CA VAL A 95 21.11 -6.06 2.36
C VAL A 95 19.77 -6.20 1.65
N VAL A 96 18.86 -5.24 1.84
CA VAL A 96 17.55 -5.24 1.18
C VAL A 96 17.70 -5.17 -0.35
N ALA A 97 18.61 -4.33 -0.85
CA ALA A 97 18.92 -4.25 -2.28
C ALA A 97 19.47 -5.57 -2.82
N ALA A 98 20.35 -6.25 -2.08
CA ALA A 98 20.87 -7.55 -2.49
C ALA A 98 19.80 -8.66 -2.48
N LEU A 99 18.90 -8.63 -1.49
CA LEU A 99 17.76 -9.56 -1.43
C LEU A 99 16.78 -9.32 -2.58
N ALA A 100 16.47 -8.06 -2.88
CA ALA A 100 15.63 -7.68 -4.00
C ALA A 100 16.24 -8.19 -5.32
N ARG A 101 17.54 -7.96 -5.56
CA ARG A 101 18.24 -8.50 -6.73
C ARG A 101 18.18 -10.02 -6.80
N HIS A 102 18.39 -10.71 -5.67
CA HIS A 102 18.31 -12.17 -5.62
C HIS A 102 16.89 -12.70 -5.87
N ALA A 103 15.88 -11.95 -5.44
CA ALA A 103 14.47 -12.24 -5.69
C ALA A 103 14.01 -11.84 -7.11
N GLY A 104 14.93 -11.43 -7.99
CA GLY A 104 14.60 -11.08 -9.38
C GLY A 104 14.06 -9.66 -9.55
N TRP A 105 14.45 -8.71 -8.70
CA TRP A 105 14.17 -7.29 -8.88
C TRP A 105 15.40 -6.56 -9.42
N VAL A 106 15.19 -5.57 -10.27
CA VAL A 106 16.19 -4.58 -10.62
C VAL A 106 16.25 -3.54 -9.52
N VAL A 107 17.46 -3.22 -9.06
CA VAL A 107 17.70 -2.19 -8.04
C VAL A 107 18.75 -1.22 -8.56
N LEU A 108 18.32 0.01 -8.84
CA LEU A 108 19.16 1.10 -9.33
C LEU A 108 20.10 1.64 -8.23
N PRO A 109 21.17 2.36 -8.59
CA PRO A 109 22.14 2.92 -7.63
C PRO A 109 21.54 3.94 -6.65
N ASP A 110 20.45 4.60 -7.01
CA ASP A 110 19.71 5.56 -6.18
C ASP A 110 18.75 4.88 -5.18
N GLY A 111 18.63 3.55 -5.22
CA GLY A 111 17.74 2.77 -4.37
C GLY A 111 16.37 2.46 -5.00
N THR A 112 16.08 2.95 -6.20
CA THR A 112 14.84 2.64 -6.91
C THR A 112 14.79 1.16 -7.30
N THR A 113 13.69 0.47 -6.97
CA THR A 113 13.52 -0.98 -7.21
C THR A 113 12.30 -1.28 -8.09
N PHE A 114 12.46 -2.12 -9.11
CA PHE A 114 11.36 -2.60 -9.96
C PHE A 114 11.53 -4.09 -10.33
N PRO A 115 10.46 -4.85 -10.64
CA PRO A 115 10.56 -6.26 -11.02
C PRO A 115 11.43 -6.48 -12.27
N SER A 116 12.25 -7.55 -12.31
CA SER A 116 13.11 -7.87 -13.47
C SER A 116 12.37 -8.55 -14.62
N SER A 117 11.16 -9.06 -14.38
CA SER A 117 10.22 -9.48 -15.42
C SER A 117 9.35 -8.28 -15.77
N SER A 118 9.39 -7.88 -17.04
CA SER A 118 8.48 -6.90 -17.63
C SER A 118 7.03 -7.22 -17.26
N HIS A 119 6.27 -6.15 -16.99
CA HIS A 119 4.82 -6.06 -16.78
C HIS A 119 4.36 -5.87 -15.32
N PRO A 120 3.76 -4.70 -14.99
CA PRO A 120 3.04 -4.52 -13.74
C PRO A 120 1.77 -5.36 -13.72
N GLN A 121 1.51 -6.00 -12.57
CA GLN A 121 0.22 -6.58 -12.21
C GLN A 121 -0.89 -5.54 -11.97
N LEU A 122 -0.59 -4.24 -12.15
CA LEU A 122 -1.54 -3.15 -11.95
C LEU A 122 -2.56 -3.02 -13.08
N GLY A 123 -2.26 -3.57 -14.27
CA GLY A 123 -3.10 -3.54 -15.47
C GLY A 123 -3.74 -4.88 -15.86
N VAL A 124 -4.05 -5.75 -14.89
CA VAL A 124 -4.60 -7.09 -15.18
C VAL A 124 -5.90 -7.04 -15.97
N VAL A 125 -6.74 -6.03 -15.73
CA VAL A 125 -7.96 -5.79 -16.51
C VAL A 125 -7.79 -4.50 -17.31
N SER A 126 -7.98 -4.56 -18.63
CA SER A 126 -7.94 -3.40 -19.52
C SER A 126 -9.26 -2.63 -19.53
N VAL A 127 -9.25 -1.38 -20.00
CA VAL A 127 -10.45 -0.55 -20.22
C VAL A 127 -11.49 -1.21 -21.13
N LYS A 128 -11.07 -2.14 -21.99
CA LYS A 128 -11.98 -2.91 -22.87
C LYS A 128 -12.73 -4.01 -22.13
N GLY A 129 -12.41 -4.24 -20.85
CA GLY A 129 -12.96 -5.34 -20.06
C GLY A 129 -12.30 -6.69 -20.39
N GLU A 130 -11.01 -6.67 -20.74
CA GLU A 130 -10.25 -7.89 -21.06
C GLU A 130 -9.19 -8.15 -19.98
N VAL A 131 -8.96 -9.43 -19.66
CA VAL A 131 -7.88 -9.83 -18.76
C VAL A 131 -6.59 -9.97 -19.56
N ALA A 132 -5.60 -9.12 -19.30
CA ALA A 132 -4.30 -9.17 -19.94
C ALA A 132 -3.60 -10.49 -19.62
N GLU A 133 -3.01 -11.11 -20.65
CA GLU A 133 -2.14 -12.29 -20.52
C GLU A 133 -2.72 -13.40 -19.62
N ALA A 134 -4.03 -13.67 -19.79
CA ALA A 134 -4.77 -14.51 -18.86
C ALA A 134 -4.16 -15.91 -18.61
N ASP A 135 -3.56 -16.54 -19.62
CA ASP A 135 -2.92 -17.85 -19.47
C ASP A 135 -1.68 -17.78 -18.56
N GLU A 136 -0.88 -16.72 -18.70
CA GLU A 136 0.29 -16.46 -17.86
C GLU A 136 -0.15 -16.13 -16.43
N LEU A 137 -1.15 -15.26 -16.28
CA LEU A 137 -1.72 -14.95 -14.97
C LEU A 137 -2.20 -16.21 -14.24
N VAL A 138 -2.91 -17.10 -14.94
CA VAL A 138 -3.35 -18.38 -14.38
C VAL A 138 -2.16 -19.23 -13.93
N ALA A 139 -1.08 -19.28 -14.72
CA ALA A 139 0.13 -20.00 -14.34
C ALA A 139 0.77 -19.41 -13.07
N GLN A 140 0.87 -18.09 -12.99
CA GLN A 140 1.41 -17.37 -11.82
C GLN A 140 0.54 -17.61 -10.57
N LEU A 141 -0.79 -17.50 -10.67
CA LEU A 141 -1.71 -17.74 -9.56
C LEU A 141 -1.66 -19.20 -9.07
N ARG A 142 -1.45 -20.18 -9.96
CA ARG A 142 -1.24 -21.58 -9.57
C ARG A 142 0.03 -21.75 -8.75
N VAL A 143 1.12 -21.06 -9.10
CA VAL A 143 2.36 -21.08 -8.32
C VAL A 143 2.11 -20.49 -6.93
N LEU A 144 1.43 -19.34 -6.83
CA LEU A 144 1.06 -18.75 -5.53
C LEU A 144 0.21 -19.70 -4.69
N LYS A 145 -0.79 -20.35 -5.29
CA LYS A 145 -1.61 -21.33 -4.58
C LYS A 145 -0.80 -22.52 -4.08
N ALA A 146 0.11 -23.05 -4.89
CA ALA A 146 0.99 -24.14 -4.51
C ALA A 146 1.97 -23.76 -3.39
N ALA A 147 2.35 -22.48 -3.31
CA ALA A 147 3.17 -21.92 -2.23
C ALA A 147 2.38 -21.71 -0.91
N GLY A 148 1.07 -21.96 -0.90
CA GLY A 148 0.23 -21.83 0.28
C GLY A 148 -0.33 -20.43 0.52
N VAL A 149 -0.33 -19.56 -0.49
CA VAL A 149 -0.97 -18.23 -0.40
C VAL A 149 -2.49 -18.40 -0.23
N ASP A 150 -3.07 -17.62 0.70
CA ASP A 150 -4.49 -17.68 1.04
C ASP A 150 -5.40 -16.99 0.01
N GLY A 151 -4.93 -15.88 -0.58
CA GLY A 151 -5.71 -15.06 -1.49
C GLY A 151 -4.88 -13.99 -2.19
N VAL A 152 -5.55 -13.21 -3.02
CA VAL A 152 -4.96 -12.09 -3.76
C VAL A 152 -5.79 -10.83 -3.56
N MET A 153 -5.11 -9.68 -3.68
CA MET A 153 -5.74 -8.37 -3.70
C MET A 153 -5.84 -7.90 -5.16
N VAL A 154 -6.96 -7.27 -5.52
CA VAL A 154 -7.20 -6.76 -6.87
C VAL A 154 -7.81 -5.36 -6.80
N ASP A 155 -7.20 -4.42 -7.50
CA ASP A 155 -7.76 -3.10 -7.77
C ASP A 155 -8.89 -3.14 -8.81
N CYS A 156 -10.07 -2.68 -8.41
CA CYS A 156 -11.18 -2.38 -9.30
C CYS A 156 -11.13 -0.90 -9.70
N TRP A 157 -10.44 -0.62 -10.80
CA TRP A 157 -10.20 0.72 -11.32
C TRP A 157 -11.48 1.37 -11.84
N TRP A 158 -11.87 2.48 -11.22
CA TRP A 158 -13.02 3.27 -11.65
C TRP A 158 -12.92 3.69 -13.12
N GLY A 159 -11.73 4.14 -13.54
CA GLY A 159 -11.42 4.55 -14.91
C GLY A 159 -11.58 3.47 -15.97
N ASN A 160 -11.49 2.19 -15.61
CA ASN A 160 -11.73 1.08 -16.55
C ASN A 160 -13.20 0.67 -16.58
N VAL A 161 -13.85 0.65 -15.42
CA VAL A 161 -15.20 0.10 -15.28
C VAL A 161 -16.27 1.08 -15.74
N GLU A 162 -16.19 2.36 -15.37
CA GLU A 162 -17.17 3.40 -15.75
C GLU A 162 -16.54 4.38 -16.77
N ALA A 163 -15.67 3.88 -17.65
CA ALA A 163 -14.73 4.67 -18.45
C ALA A 163 -15.38 5.76 -19.30
N HIS A 164 -16.41 5.40 -20.07
CA HIS A 164 -16.91 6.24 -21.16
C HIS A 164 -18.09 7.12 -20.76
N ARG A 165 -19.00 6.61 -19.92
CA ARG A 165 -20.24 7.30 -19.59
C ARG A 165 -20.67 7.04 -18.15
N PRO A 166 -21.28 8.04 -17.49
CA PRO A 166 -21.95 7.86 -16.21
C PRO A 166 -22.89 6.66 -16.19
N GLN A 167 -22.74 5.82 -15.17
CA GLN A 167 -23.58 4.66 -14.86
C GLN A 167 -23.56 3.54 -15.91
N GLU A 168 -22.61 3.56 -16.85
CA GLU A 168 -22.36 2.46 -17.79
C GLU A 168 -21.15 1.66 -17.30
N TYR A 169 -21.40 0.60 -16.53
CA TYR A 169 -20.36 -0.21 -15.89
C TYR A 169 -19.98 -1.45 -16.73
N ASN A 170 -18.71 -1.58 -17.09
CA ASN A 170 -18.16 -2.75 -17.75
C ASN A 170 -17.37 -3.63 -16.76
N TRP A 171 -18.07 -4.59 -16.16
CA TRP A 171 -17.46 -5.57 -15.24
C TRP A 171 -16.91 -6.82 -15.93
N ALA A 172 -16.95 -6.92 -17.26
CA ALA A 172 -16.64 -8.17 -17.98
C ALA A 172 -15.25 -8.73 -17.68
N GLY A 173 -14.23 -7.86 -17.64
CA GLY A 173 -12.86 -8.25 -17.33
C GLY A 173 -12.69 -8.73 -15.89
N TYR A 174 -13.28 -8.00 -14.93
CA TYR A 174 -13.26 -8.37 -13.52
C TYR A 174 -14.03 -9.65 -13.24
N LYS A 175 -15.17 -9.89 -13.92
CA LYS A 175 -15.87 -11.19 -13.87
C LYS A 175 -14.98 -12.34 -14.29
N ARG A 176 -14.28 -12.20 -15.41
CA ARG A 176 -13.36 -13.23 -15.89
C ARG A 176 -12.21 -13.46 -14.91
N LEU A 177 -11.63 -12.39 -14.39
CA LEU A 177 -10.56 -12.47 -13.38
C LEU A 177 -11.03 -13.16 -12.09
N PHE A 178 -12.17 -12.75 -11.54
CA PHE A 178 -12.69 -13.31 -10.29
C PHE A 178 -13.10 -14.77 -10.47
N HIS A 179 -13.61 -15.13 -11.65
CA HIS A 179 -13.86 -16.54 -11.99
C HIS A 179 -12.58 -17.38 -11.93
N ILE A 180 -11.48 -16.90 -12.54
CA ILE A 180 -10.17 -17.56 -12.48
C ILE A 180 -9.70 -17.73 -11.02
N ILE A 181 -9.78 -16.68 -10.22
CA ILE A 181 -9.36 -16.69 -8.80
C ILE A 181 -10.19 -17.68 -7.98
N ARG A 182 -11.52 -17.69 -8.20
CA ARG A 182 -12.46 -18.63 -7.56
C ARG A 182 -12.16 -20.08 -7.93
N ASP A 183 -11.86 -20.37 -9.18
CA ASP A 183 -11.52 -21.72 -9.65
C ASP A 183 -10.24 -22.25 -9.01
N LEU A 184 -9.26 -21.36 -8.81
CA LEU A 184 -8.00 -21.66 -8.12
C LEU A 184 -8.13 -21.71 -6.59
N LYS A 185 -9.34 -21.49 -6.04
CA LYS A 185 -9.63 -21.54 -4.59
C LYS A 185 -8.75 -20.57 -3.78
N LEU A 186 -8.55 -19.39 -4.33
CA LEU A 186 -7.92 -18.25 -3.65
C LEU A 186 -9.00 -17.31 -3.12
N LYS A 187 -8.77 -16.72 -1.94
CA LYS A 187 -9.60 -15.62 -1.44
C LYS A 187 -9.30 -14.33 -2.22
N LEU A 188 -10.25 -13.41 -2.18
CA LEU A 188 -10.18 -12.16 -2.90
C LEU A 188 -10.39 -10.98 -1.95
N GLN A 189 -9.43 -10.07 -1.92
CA GLN A 189 -9.60 -8.72 -1.38
C GLN A 189 -9.74 -7.76 -2.57
N VAL A 190 -10.75 -6.91 -2.55
CA VAL A 190 -11.01 -5.97 -3.65
C VAL A 190 -10.82 -4.55 -3.17
N VAL A 191 -10.07 -3.76 -3.93
CA VAL A 191 -9.92 -2.32 -3.69
C VAL A 191 -10.84 -1.58 -4.67
N MET A 192 -11.68 -0.68 -4.16
CA MET A 192 -12.47 0.25 -4.96
C MET A 192 -11.59 1.46 -5.30
N SER A 193 -10.90 1.39 -6.44
CA SER A 193 -9.83 2.32 -6.78
C SER A 193 -10.40 3.53 -7.53
N PHE A 194 -10.83 4.53 -6.75
CA PHE A 194 -11.35 5.83 -7.22
C PHE A 194 -10.24 6.86 -7.53
N HIS A 195 -9.04 6.38 -7.86
CA HIS A 195 -7.87 7.18 -8.19
C HIS A 195 -7.20 6.67 -9.47
N GLU A 196 -6.35 7.49 -10.06
CA GLU A 196 -5.50 7.14 -11.19
C GLU A 196 -4.39 6.18 -10.76
N CYS A 197 -4.14 5.13 -11.56
CA CYS A 197 -2.96 4.30 -11.44
C CYS A 197 -1.82 4.88 -12.26
N GLY A 198 -0.66 5.12 -11.64
CA GLY A 198 0.54 5.59 -12.33
C GLY A 198 0.46 7.06 -12.75
N GLY A 199 1.31 7.45 -13.70
CA GLY A 199 1.39 8.82 -14.22
C GLY A 199 2.79 9.45 -14.13
N ASN A 200 3.74 8.75 -13.50
CA ASN A 200 5.12 9.18 -13.36
C ASN A 200 6.02 8.63 -14.48
N VAL A 201 7.16 9.30 -14.69
CA VAL A 201 8.18 8.87 -15.65
C VAL A 201 8.73 7.51 -15.23
N GLY A 202 8.42 6.46 -15.99
CA GLY A 202 8.84 5.09 -15.73
C GLY A 202 7.71 4.12 -15.39
N ASP A 203 6.46 4.61 -15.30
CA ASP A 203 5.30 3.74 -15.10
C ASP A 203 4.93 3.02 -16.41
N ASP A 204 4.93 1.69 -16.37
CA ASP A 204 4.57 0.84 -17.51
C ASP A 204 3.04 0.77 -17.76
N VAL A 205 2.22 1.22 -16.81
CA VAL A 205 0.75 1.21 -16.86
C VAL A 205 0.21 2.52 -16.31
N SER A 206 -0.61 3.22 -17.09
CA SER A 206 -1.38 4.39 -16.66
C SER A 206 -2.87 4.09 -16.82
N ILE A 207 -3.62 4.15 -15.73
CA ILE A 207 -5.08 3.99 -15.72
C ILE A 207 -5.67 5.27 -15.15
N PRO A 208 -6.13 6.20 -16.01
CA PRO A 208 -6.61 7.49 -15.55
C PRO A 208 -8.01 7.36 -14.93
N LEU A 209 -8.53 8.45 -14.35
CA LEU A 209 -9.96 8.57 -14.03
C LEU A 209 -10.85 8.39 -15.28
N PRO A 210 -12.17 8.15 -15.13
CA PRO A 210 -13.04 8.03 -16.30
C PRO A 210 -12.96 9.23 -17.25
N GLU A 211 -13.04 8.96 -18.54
CA GLU A 211 -12.92 9.98 -19.60
C GLU A 211 -13.94 11.10 -19.41
N TRP A 212 -15.18 10.76 -19.06
CA TRP A 212 -16.24 11.74 -18.82
C TRP A 212 -15.98 12.65 -17.61
N VAL A 213 -15.19 12.21 -16.62
CA VAL A 213 -14.76 13.03 -15.48
C VAL A 213 -13.63 13.96 -15.90
N ILE A 214 -12.68 13.43 -16.65
CA ILE A 214 -11.54 14.20 -17.19
C ILE A 214 -12.05 15.36 -18.06
N GLU A 215 -13.05 15.11 -18.92
CA GLU A 215 -13.68 16.17 -19.72
C GLU A 215 -14.34 17.25 -18.86
N ILE A 216 -14.99 16.90 -17.75
CA ILE A 216 -15.54 17.89 -16.80
C ILE A 216 -14.40 18.71 -16.21
N GLY A 217 -13.32 18.06 -15.78
CA GLY A 217 -12.13 18.70 -15.21
C GLY A 217 -11.46 19.73 -16.12
N LYS A 218 -11.55 19.57 -17.46
CA LYS A 218 -11.08 20.57 -18.42
C LYS A 218 -11.89 21.86 -18.35
N SER A 219 -13.20 21.77 -18.10
CA SER A 219 -14.11 22.92 -18.00
C SER A 219 -14.23 23.48 -16.58
N ASN A 220 -14.05 22.63 -15.57
CA ASN A 220 -14.14 22.94 -14.16
C ASN A 220 -12.97 22.28 -13.41
N PRO A 221 -11.78 22.91 -13.37
CA PRO A 221 -10.60 22.34 -12.73
C PRO A 221 -10.71 22.26 -11.21
N ASP A 222 -11.71 22.91 -10.60
CA ASP A 222 -11.92 22.90 -9.13
C ASP A 222 -12.51 21.57 -8.62
N ILE A 223 -12.81 20.62 -9.52
CA ILE A 223 -13.10 19.23 -9.12
C ILE A 223 -11.87 18.50 -8.58
N TYR A 224 -10.66 19.02 -8.81
CA TYR A 224 -9.39 18.43 -8.43
C TYR A 224 -8.74 19.13 -7.24
N PHE A 225 -7.88 18.40 -6.53
CA PHE A 225 -7.04 19.02 -5.51
C PHE A 225 -6.10 20.06 -6.12
N THR A 226 -5.90 21.15 -5.40
CA THR A 226 -5.15 22.30 -5.89
C THR A 226 -4.21 22.79 -4.82
N ASP A 227 -2.94 22.91 -5.16
CA ASP A 227 -1.94 23.47 -4.25
C ASP A 227 -1.95 25.00 -4.23
N ARG A 228 -1.08 25.58 -3.42
CA ARG A 228 -0.97 27.04 -3.25
C ARG A 228 -0.54 27.74 -4.53
N GLU A 229 0.25 27.07 -5.36
CA GLU A 229 0.76 27.57 -6.64
C GLU A 229 -0.28 27.43 -7.77
N GLY A 230 -1.45 26.84 -7.49
CA GLY A 230 -2.54 26.65 -8.43
C GLY A 230 -2.39 25.41 -9.32
N ARG A 231 -1.45 24.51 -9.02
CA ARG A 231 -1.27 23.24 -9.73
C ARG A 231 -2.37 22.27 -9.31
N ARG A 232 -2.91 21.51 -10.28
CA ARG A 232 -4.01 20.58 -10.08
C ARG A 232 -3.47 19.16 -10.01
N ASN A 233 -3.87 18.39 -8.99
CA ASN A 233 -3.66 16.94 -8.95
C ASN A 233 -4.88 16.26 -9.59
N THR A 234 -4.68 15.65 -10.76
CA THR A 234 -5.73 14.97 -11.53
C THR A 234 -5.93 13.50 -11.15
N GLU A 235 -5.16 12.98 -10.20
CA GLU A 235 -5.19 11.57 -9.81
C GLU A 235 -6.49 11.20 -9.06
N CYS A 236 -7.14 12.14 -8.39
CA CYS A 236 -8.40 11.90 -7.69
C CYS A 236 -9.26 13.17 -7.58
N LEU A 237 -10.55 12.98 -7.27
CA LEU A 237 -11.46 14.10 -7.02
C LEU A 237 -11.22 14.74 -5.66
N SER A 238 -11.33 16.07 -5.60
CA SER A 238 -11.30 16.83 -4.36
C SER A 238 -12.51 16.53 -3.47
N TRP A 239 -12.29 16.36 -2.17
CA TRP A 239 -13.38 16.29 -1.19
C TRP A 239 -14.29 17.54 -1.20
N GLY A 240 -13.81 18.65 -1.80
CA GLY A 240 -14.57 19.89 -1.93
C GLY A 240 -15.86 19.74 -2.76
N ILE A 241 -15.96 18.69 -3.58
CA ILE A 241 -17.13 18.44 -4.43
C ILE A 241 -18.05 17.31 -3.92
N ASP A 242 -17.81 16.78 -2.70
CA ASP A 242 -18.61 15.68 -2.13
C ASP A 242 -20.10 16.00 -2.00
N LYS A 243 -20.43 17.30 -1.87
CA LYS A 243 -21.81 17.81 -1.75
C LYS A 243 -22.26 18.60 -2.97
N GLU A 244 -21.39 18.80 -3.96
CA GLU A 244 -21.64 19.64 -5.13
C GLU A 244 -22.05 18.78 -6.33
N ARG A 245 -23.11 19.17 -7.04
CA ARG A 245 -23.66 18.40 -8.18
C ARG A 245 -22.96 18.74 -9.51
N VAL A 246 -21.64 18.66 -9.52
CA VAL A 246 -20.80 19.06 -10.66
C VAL A 246 -20.44 17.89 -11.59
N LEU A 247 -20.84 16.66 -11.26
CA LEU A 247 -20.56 15.45 -12.05
C LEU A 247 -21.79 15.01 -12.85
N GLN A 248 -22.19 15.85 -13.81
CA GLN A 248 -23.41 15.67 -14.63
C GLN A 248 -24.69 15.52 -13.78
N GLY A 249 -24.82 16.36 -12.75
CA GLY A 249 -25.98 16.36 -11.85
C GLY A 249 -25.84 15.44 -10.63
N ARG A 250 -24.74 14.67 -10.51
CA ARG A 250 -24.40 13.86 -9.33
C ARG A 250 -23.31 14.52 -8.48
N THR A 251 -23.27 14.19 -7.19
CA THR A 251 -22.12 14.49 -6.31
C THR A 251 -21.07 13.39 -6.39
N ALA A 252 -19.83 13.66 -5.93
CA ALA A 252 -18.77 12.64 -5.90
C ALA A 252 -19.18 11.42 -5.04
N VAL A 253 -19.83 11.66 -3.90
CA VAL A 253 -20.33 10.59 -3.02
C VAL A 253 -21.41 9.73 -3.70
N GLU A 254 -22.32 10.34 -4.47
CA GLU A 254 -23.33 9.60 -5.25
C GLU A 254 -22.67 8.72 -6.33
N VAL A 255 -21.63 9.23 -7.00
CA VAL A 255 -20.86 8.46 -7.99
C VAL A 255 -20.19 7.24 -7.34
N TYR A 256 -19.50 7.42 -6.21
CA TYR A 256 -18.85 6.31 -5.49
C TYR A 256 -19.88 5.29 -4.98
N PHE A 257 -21.02 5.77 -4.47
CA PHE A 257 -22.11 4.91 -4.03
C PHE A 257 -22.67 4.07 -5.18
N ASP A 258 -22.97 4.67 -6.33
CA ASP A 258 -23.52 3.96 -7.49
C ASP A 258 -22.54 2.90 -8.00
N PHE A 259 -21.24 3.21 -8.01
CA PHE A 259 -20.18 2.27 -8.38
C PHE A 259 -20.12 1.06 -7.45
N MET A 260 -20.04 1.30 -6.13
CA MET A 260 -20.03 0.24 -5.12
C MET A 260 -21.32 -0.60 -5.14
N ARG A 261 -22.47 0.05 -5.40
CA ARG A 261 -23.76 -0.62 -5.54
C ARG A 261 -23.78 -1.51 -6.78
N SER A 262 -23.28 -1.04 -7.91
CA SER A 262 -23.16 -1.82 -9.14
C SER A 262 -22.28 -3.05 -8.90
N PHE A 263 -21.11 -2.86 -8.29
CA PHE A 263 -20.20 -3.96 -7.91
C PHE A 263 -20.91 -4.99 -7.02
N ARG A 264 -21.61 -4.52 -5.97
CA ARG A 264 -22.32 -5.40 -5.03
C ARG A 264 -23.37 -6.26 -5.73
N VAL A 265 -24.14 -5.69 -6.65
CA VAL A 265 -25.16 -6.43 -7.41
C VAL A 265 -24.50 -7.41 -8.37
N GLU A 266 -23.44 -7.00 -9.05
CA GLU A 266 -22.77 -7.79 -10.07
C GLU A 266 -22.05 -9.02 -9.51
N PHE A 267 -21.46 -8.90 -8.31
CA PHE A 267 -20.63 -9.95 -7.69
C PHE A 267 -21.27 -10.58 -6.45
N ASP A 268 -22.60 -10.50 -6.31
CA ASP A 268 -23.35 -11.05 -5.16
C ASP A 268 -22.96 -12.50 -4.84
N GLU A 269 -22.87 -13.35 -5.87
CA GLU A 269 -22.49 -14.77 -5.74
C GLU A 269 -21.12 -14.95 -5.06
N TYR A 270 -20.17 -14.04 -5.29
CA TYR A 270 -18.82 -14.13 -4.73
C TYR A 270 -18.77 -13.75 -3.24
N PHE A 271 -19.73 -12.94 -2.78
CA PHE A 271 -19.94 -12.67 -1.36
C PHE A 271 -20.64 -13.84 -0.67
N GLU A 272 -21.67 -14.41 -1.30
CA GLU A 272 -22.39 -15.59 -0.78
C GLU A 272 -21.48 -16.80 -0.65
N ASP A 273 -20.63 -17.05 -1.65
CA ASP A 273 -19.60 -18.10 -1.63
C ASP A 273 -18.45 -17.79 -0.65
N GLY A 274 -18.42 -16.57 -0.09
CA GLY A 274 -17.36 -16.09 0.79
C GLY A 274 -15.99 -16.00 0.11
N ILE A 275 -15.94 -15.89 -1.22
CA ILE A 275 -14.70 -15.73 -1.99
C ILE A 275 -14.12 -14.34 -1.74
N ILE A 276 -14.96 -13.30 -1.82
CA ILE A 276 -14.58 -11.94 -1.42
C ILE A 276 -14.57 -11.89 0.10
N SER A 277 -13.38 -11.69 0.68
CA SER A 277 -13.19 -11.62 2.13
C SER A 277 -13.19 -10.19 2.67
N GLU A 278 -12.83 -9.22 1.84
CA GLU A 278 -12.65 -7.83 2.25
C GLU A 278 -12.83 -6.88 1.07
N ILE A 279 -13.40 -5.70 1.36
CA ILE A 279 -13.48 -4.57 0.44
C ILE A 279 -12.71 -3.40 1.08
N GLU A 280 -11.70 -2.92 0.38
CA GLU A 280 -11.01 -1.67 0.69
C GLU A 280 -11.59 -0.56 -0.18
N VAL A 281 -11.91 0.59 0.41
CA VAL A 281 -12.48 1.73 -0.31
C VAL A 281 -11.41 2.80 -0.44
N GLY A 282 -10.99 3.11 -1.67
CA GLY A 282 -10.05 4.20 -1.92
C GLY A 282 -10.69 5.54 -1.58
N LEU A 283 -10.03 6.34 -0.74
CA LEU A 283 -10.54 7.64 -0.29
C LEU A 283 -9.72 8.84 -0.78
N GLY A 284 -8.80 8.60 -1.73
CA GLY A 284 -7.90 9.60 -2.29
C GLY A 284 -6.61 8.97 -2.83
N ALA A 285 -5.76 9.82 -3.39
CA ALA A 285 -4.36 9.51 -3.72
C ALA A 285 -3.43 9.86 -2.55
#